data_AF-A0A6B3E7Q1-F1
#
_entry.id   AF-A0A6B3E7Q1-F1
#
_cell.length_a   1.000
_cell.length_b   1.000
_cell.length_c   1.000
_cell.angle_alpha   90.00
_cell.angle_beta   90.00
_cell.angle_gamma   90.00
#
_symmetry.space_group_name_H-M   'P 1'
#
loop_
_entity.id
_entity.type
_entity.pdbx_description
1 polymer ?
#
loop_
_entity_poly.entity_id
_entity_poly.type
_entity_poly.pdbx_seq_one_letter_code
_entity_poly.pdbx_strand_id
1 'polypeptide(L)'
;SAPRLPVRFRLSFGRQEWVALPAARRLRAALAEAGYEDAEYREFNGGHDYLCWRAELAAGLPELVPGAAAPAVGGRGAGVPGAAA
;
A
#
# COMPACT_ATOMS: atom_id res chain seq x y z
N SER A 1 -20.07 -20.81 -7.92
CA SER A 1 -19.31 -19.68 -7.34
C SER A 1 -20.27 -18.54 -7.07
N ALA A 2 -20.06 -17.76 -6.00
CA ALA A 2 -20.81 -16.52 -5.79
C ALA A 2 -20.41 -15.48 -6.86
N PRO A 3 -21.31 -14.56 -7.27
CA PRO A 3 -20.98 -13.55 -8.27
C PRO A 3 -19.87 -12.61 -7.78
N ARG A 4 -18.96 -12.22 -8.68
CA ARG A 4 -17.89 -11.24 -8.40
C ARG A 4 -18.51 -9.88 -8.06
N LEU A 5 -18.01 -9.25 -7.00
CA LEU A 5 -18.35 -7.89 -6.63
C LEU A 5 -17.38 -6.89 -7.29
N PRO A 6 -17.79 -5.64 -7.55
CA PRO A 6 -16.93 -4.60 -8.13
C PRO A 6 -15.97 -4.03 -7.06
N VAL A 7 -15.11 -4.88 -6.50
CA VAL A 7 -14.13 -4.54 -5.48
C VAL A 7 -12.73 -4.58 -6.09
N ARG A 8 -11.89 -3.61 -5.70
CA ARG A 8 -10.45 -3.57 -6.01
C ARG A 8 -9.66 -3.91 -4.76
N PHE A 9 -8.62 -4.72 -4.93
CA PHE A 9 -7.74 -5.15 -3.83
C PHE A 9 -6.33 -4.62 -4.05
N ARG A 10 -5.73 -4.08 -2.99
CA ARG A 10 -4.30 -3.82 -2.89
C ARG A 10 -3.79 -4.49 -1.62
N LEU A 11 -2.84 -5.41 -1.78
CA LEU A 11 -2.31 -6.26 -0.74
C LEU A 11 -0.82 -6.01 -0.58
N SER A 12 -0.38 -5.59 0.60
CA SER A 12 1.02 -5.27 0.89
C SER A 12 1.51 -6.03 2.12
N PHE A 13 2.63 -6.75 2.00
CA PHE A 13 3.14 -7.61 3.06
C PHE A 13 4.66 -7.45 3.28
N GLY A 14 5.07 -7.39 4.54
CA GLY A 14 6.48 -7.38 4.89
C GLY A 14 7.12 -8.77 4.69
N ARG A 15 8.27 -8.82 4.04
CA ARG A 15 9.04 -10.08 3.85
C ARG A 15 9.52 -10.69 5.18
N GLN A 16 9.52 -9.94 6.27
CA GLN A 16 9.90 -10.38 7.61
C GLN A 16 8.72 -10.91 8.44
N GLU A 17 7.50 -10.87 7.89
CA GLU A 17 6.29 -11.40 8.54
C GLU A 17 6.12 -12.90 8.28
N TRP A 18 7.11 -13.71 8.66
CA TRP A 18 7.25 -15.11 8.18
C TRP A 18 6.04 -16.01 8.48
N VAL A 19 5.27 -15.70 9.53
CA VAL A 19 4.03 -16.41 9.85
C VAL A 19 2.88 -16.02 8.90
N ALA A 20 2.76 -14.74 8.57
CA ALA A 20 1.66 -14.21 7.76
C ALA A 20 1.93 -14.35 6.25
N LEU A 21 3.19 -14.29 5.81
CA LEU A 21 3.56 -14.25 4.40
C LEU A 21 3.08 -15.47 3.59
N PRO A 22 3.12 -16.72 4.10
CA PRO A 22 2.51 -17.85 3.41
C PRO A 22 0.98 -17.70 3.24
N ALA A 23 0.29 -17.14 4.23
CA ALA A 23 -1.16 -16.90 4.15
C ALA A 23 -1.49 -15.79 3.15
N ALA A 24 -0.67 -14.74 3.11
CA ALA A 24 -0.76 -13.66 2.13
C ALA A 24 -0.67 -14.16 0.67
N ARG A 25 0.29 -15.04 0.39
CA ARG A 25 0.46 -15.66 -0.93
C ARG A 25 -0.72 -16.55 -1.31
N ARG A 26 -1.28 -17.28 -0.35
CA ARG A 26 -2.52 -18.06 -0.55
C ARG A 26 -3.72 -17.17 -0.81
N LEU A 27 -3.84 -16.04 -0.11
CA LEU A 27 -4.91 -15.06 -0.35
C LEU A 27 -4.85 -14.50 -1.78
N ARG A 28 -3.64 -14.13 -2.26
CA ARG A 28 -3.45 -13.71 -3.66
C ARG A 28 -3.96 -14.77 -4.64
N ALA A 29 -3.59 -16.04 -4.44
CA ALA A 29 -4.03 -17.13 -5.31
C ALA A 29 -5.55 -17.29 -5.27
N ALA A 30 -6.16 -17.29 -4.08
CA ALA A 30 -7.60 -17.42 -3.91
C ALA A 30 -8.37 -16.26 -4.56
N LEU A 31 -7.84 -15.02 -4.51
CA LEU A 31 -8.45 -13.87 -5.18
C LEU A 31 -8.42 -14.04 -6.71
N ALA A 32 -7.30 -14.50 -7.27
CA ALA A 32 -7.21 -14.78 -8.70
C ALA A 32 -8.20 -15.88 -9.12
N GLU A 33 -8.31 -16.97 -8.34
CA GLU A 33 -9.29 -18.04 -8.59
C GLU A 33 -10.74 -17.57 -8.48
N ALA A 34 -11.00 -16.58 -7.61
CA ALA A 34 -12.30 -15.92 -7.50
C ALA A 34 -12.57 -14.89 -8.61
N GLY A 35 -11.67 -14.78 -9.58
CA GLY A 35 -11.79 -13.89 -10.73
C GLY A 35 -11.39 -12.45 -10.43
N TYR A 36 -10.54 -12.19 -9.42
CA TYR A 36 -9.91 -10.90 -9.12
C TYR A 36 -8.43 -10.88 -9.55
N GLU A 37 -8.17 -11.11 -10.85
CA GLU A 37 -6.82 -11.11 -11.41
C GLU A 37 -6.15 -9.72 -11.38
N ASP A 38 -6.96 -8.67 -11.22
CA ASP A 38 -6.56 -7.27 -11.05
C ASP A 38 -6.18 -6.90 -9.61
N ALA A 39 -6.20 -7.86 -8.67
CA ALA A 39 -5.72 -7.63 -7.32
C ALA A 39 -4.20 -7.35 -7.31
N GLU A 40 -3.81 -6.18 -6.82
CA GLU A 40 -2.40 -5.81 -6.69
C GLU A 40 -1.79 -6.48 -5.45
N TYR A 41 -0.67 -7.17 -5.62
CA TYR A 41 0.07 -7.82 -4.54
C TYR A 41 1.52 -7.35 -4.54
N ARG A 42 2.02 -6.88 -3.40
CA ARG A 42 3.43 -6.51 -3.22
C ARG A 42 4.02 -7.04 -1.92
N GLU A 43 5.29 -7.39 -2.00
CA GLU A 43 6.13 -7.69 -0.84
C GLU A 43 7.17 -6.58 -0.69
N PHE A 44 7.34 -6.05 0.53
CA PHE A 44 8.33 -5.02 0.82
C PHE A 44 9.35 -5.51 1.86
N ASN A 45 10.52 -4.86 1.91
CA ASN A 45 11.51 -5.16 2.95
C ASN A 45 11.08 -4.49 4.27
N GLY A 46 10.42 -5.27 5.12
CA GLY A 46 9.91 -4.82 6.42
C GLY A 46 9.17 -5.96 7.12
N GLY A 47 8.66 -5.68 8.31
CA GLY A 47 7.98 -6.64 9.17
C GLY A 47 6.67 -6.10 9.72
N HIS A 48 6.24 -6.69 10.84
CA HIS A 48 5.00 -6.36 11.53
C HIS A 48 5.18 -5.04 12.35
N ASP A 49 5.30 -3.92 11.64
CA ASP A 49 5.72 -2.62 12.18
C ASP A 49 4.78 -1.48 11.74
N TYR A 50 4.36 -0.63 12.69
CA TYR A 50 3.48 0.51 12.44
C TYR A 50 4.04 1.53 11.44
N LEU A 51 5.35 1.75 11.41
CA LEU A 51 6.00 2.64 10.46
C LEU A 51 5.84 2.12 9.03
N CYS A 52 5.99 0.80 8.85
CA CYS A 52 5.74 0.15 7.57
C CYS A 52 4.28 0.35 7.16
N TRP A 53 3.32 -0.02 8.02
CA TRP A 53 1.90 0.06 7.69
C TRP A 53 1.43 1.48 7.41
N ARG A 54 1.93 2.48 8.13
CA ARG A 54 1.63 3.89 7.84
C ARG A 54 2.06 4.26 6.43
N ALA A 55 3.26 3.86 6.02
CA ALA A 55 3.77 4.15 4.68
C ALA A 55 2.94 3.42 3.60
N GLU A 56 2.63 2.14 3.82
CA GLU A 56 1.79 1.33 2.93
C GLU A 56 0.38 1.91 2.74
N LEU A 57 -0.24 2.32 3.85
CA LEU A 57 -1.58 2.90 3.85
C LEU A 57 -1.61 4.25 3.12
N ALA A 58 -0.64 5.13 3.40
CA ALA A 58 -0.54 6.44 2.77
C ALA A 58 -0.31 6.34 1.26
N ALA A 59 0.48 5.36 0.80
CA ALA A 59 0.71 5.11 -0.61
C ALA A 59 -0.49 4.45 -1.31
N GLY A 60 -1.13 3.47 -0.66
CA GLY A 60 -2.17 2.66 -1.31
C GLY A 60 -3.56 3.30 -1.37
N LEU A 61 -3.93 4.10 -0.37
CA LEU A 61 -5.29 4.64 -0.30
C LEU A 61 -5.67 5.56 -1.48
N PRO A 62 -4.80 6.50 -1.94
CA PRO A 62 -5.11 7.34 -3.10
C PRO A 62 -5.32 6.57 -4.40
N GLU A 63 -4.70 5.39 -4.55
CA GLU A 63 -4.84 4.56 -5.75
C GLU A 63 -6.18 3.81 -5.80
N LEU A 64 -6.82 3.63 -4.63
CA LEU A 64 -8.10 2.92 -4.48
C LEU A 64 -9.31 3.84 -4.45
N VAL A 65 -9.15 5.10 -4.02
CA VAL A 65 -10.25 6.05 -3.85
C VAL A 65 -10.30 7.03 -5.03
N PRO A 66 -11.34 6.97 -5.89
CA PRO A 66 -11.51 7.94 -6.97
C PRO A 66 -11.66 9.36 -6.41
N GLY A 67 -10.95 10.33 -6.99
CA GLY A 67 -11.05 11.74 -6.59
C GLY A 67 -10.22 12.14 -5.36
N ALA A 68 -9.46 11.22 -4.76
CA ALA A 68 -8.42 11.59 -3.82
C ALA A 68 -7.29 12.29 -4.59
N ALA A 69 -7.33 13.63 -4.64
CA ALA A 69 -6.21 14.40 -5.16
C ALA A 69 -4.94 14.00 -4.38
N ALA A 70 -3.90 13.56 -5.08
CA ALA A 70 -2.59 13.37 -4.46
C ALA A 70 -2.24 14.66 -3.71
N PRO A 71 -1.72 14.60 -2.47
CA PRO A 71 -1.21 15.80 -1.84
C PRO A 71 -0.14 16.37 -2.78
N ALA A 72 -0.37 17.58 -3.27
CA ALA A 72 0.63 18.29 -4.05
C ALA A 72 1.88 18.30 -3.19
N VAL A 73 2.94 17.61 -3.63
CA VAL A 73 4.25 17.76 -3.01
C VAL A 73 4.61 19.23 -3.25
N GLY A 74 4.42 20.05 -2.22
CA GLY A 74 4.67 21.47 -2.27
C GLY A 74 6.16 21.66 -2.44
N GLY A 75 6.62 21.69 -3.67
CA GLY A 75 7.90 22.28 -4.02
C GLY A 75 7.81 23.77 -3.69
N ARG A 76 8.46 24.18 -2.59
CA ARG A 76 9.04 25.51 -2.39
C ARG A 76 10.09 25.40 -1.30
N GLY A 77 11.35 25.33 -1.72
CA GLY A 77 12.47 25.72 -0.88
C GLY A 77 12.47 27.23 -0.66
N ALA A 78 13.08 27.67 0.44
CA ALA A 78 13.93 28.86 0.53
C ALA A 78 14.37 29.08 1.99
N GLY A 79 15.69 28.99 2.22
CA GLY A 79 16.45 29.79 3.16
C GLY A 79 16.07 29.78 4.64
N VAL A 80 16.88 29.12 5.47
CA VAL A 80 17.09 29.55 6.85
C VAL A 80 17.80 30.91 6.78
N PRO A 81 17.23 32.02 7.29
CA PRO A 81 18.00 33.26 7.42
C PRO A 81 19.10 33.02 8.47
N GLY A 82 20.34 33.24 8.05
CA GLY A 82 21.51 33.17 8.92
C GLY A 82 21.37 34.15 10.08
N ALA A 83 21.69 33.68 11.28
CA ALA A 83 21.86 34.52 12.46
C ALA A 83 23.01 35.51 12.19
N ALA A 84 22.71 36.81 12.30
CA ALA A 84 23.72 37.86 12.30
C ALA A 84 24.59 37.75 13.56
N ALA A 85 25.87 38.09 13.37
CA ALA A 85 26.99 38.00 14.29
C ALA A 85 26.84 38.80 15.59
#